data_AF-A0AAJ7PA76-F1
#
_entry.id   AF-A0AAJ7PA76-F1
#
_cell.length_a   1.000
_cell.length_b   1.000
_cell.length_c   1.000
_cell.angle_alpha   90.00
_cell.angle_beta   90.00
_cell.angle_gamma   90.00
#
_symmetry.space_group_name_H-M   'P 1'
#
loop_
_entity.id
_entity.type
_entity.pdbx_description
1 polymer ?
#
loop_
_entity_poly.entity_id
_entity_poly.type
_entity_poly.pdbx_seq_one_letter_code
_entity_poly.pdbx_strand_id
1 'polypeptide(L)'
;MSAKLRRRLEILQREAGRWALGELNANPAKEFIDGQLGWSIFEAREAKGELIYRARINEMSETMWPKAIQTMMKIANIPIKLPTRSLELEKTFGCKSIREMPRSTLRVSLGVNEKYVNETIKNKLDQDWVEGMFDTKVMLEEWVQRNIDNPYGQVAKPHPPRTN
;
A
#
# COMPACT_ATOMS: atom_id res chain seq x y z
N MET A 1 7.59 11.86 0.17
CA MET A 1 7.67 11.51 1.60
C MET A 1 8.87 10.59 1.85
N SER A 2 9.56 10.67 2.99
CA SER A 2 10.72 9.79 3.27
C SER A 2 10.28 8.34 3.47
N ALA A 3 11.06 7.37 2.97
CA ALA A 3 10.81 5.94 3.15
C ALA A 3 10.77 5.54 4.64
N LYS A 4 11.60 6.17 5.46
CA LYS A 4 11.62 5.96 6.92
C LYS A 4 10.28 6.36 7.57
N LEU A 5 9.71 7.48 7.13
CA LEU A 5 8.44 7.96 7.66
C LEU A 5 7.28 7.05 7.22
N ARG A 6 7.27 6.60 5.96
CA ARG A 6 6.29 5.64 5.45
C ARG A 6 6.28 4.36 6.28
N ARG A 7 7.46 3.76 6.48
CA ARG A 7 7.61 2.55 7.30
C ARG A 7 7.14 2.75 8.74
N ARG A 8 7.43 3.91 9.34
CA ARG A 8 6.99 4.22 10.70
C ARG A 8 5.47 4.32 10.81
N LEU A 9 4.81 4.96 9.84
CA LEU A 9 3.35 5.07 9.84
C LEU A 9 2.66 3.71 9.67
N GLU A 10 3.21 2.83 8.81
CA GLU A 10 2.73 1.45 8.66
C GLU A 10 2.82 0.66 9.97
N ILE A 11 3.93 0.80 10.69
CA ILE A 11 4.14 0.14 11.99
C ILE A 11 3.09 0.65 13.00
N LEU A 12 2.94 1.97 13.12
CA LEU A 12 1.98 2.58 14.05
C LEU A 12 0.54 2.22 13.72
N GLN A 13 0.20 2.14 12.43
CA GLN A 13 -1.11 1.67 11.98
C GLN A 13 -1.34 0.24 12.47
N ARG A 14 -0.41 -0.69 12.23
CA ARG A 14 -0.57 -2.09 12.65
C ARG A 14 -0.61 -2.25 14.17
N GLU A 15 0.17 -1.47 14.90
CA GLU A 15 0.08 -1.42 16.36
C GLU A 15 -1.32 -1.02 16.79
N ALA A 16 -1.86 0.08 16.27
CA ALA A 16 -3.24 0.50 16.53
C ALA A 16 -4.26 -0.61 16.16
N GLY A 17 -3.99 -1.36 15.09
CA GLY A 17 -4.82 -2.50 14.69
C GLY A 17 -4.81 -3.64 15.70
N ARG A 18 -3.65 -4.01 16.25
CA ARG A 18 -3.55 -5.01 17.34
C ARG A 18 -4.29 -4.57 18.58
N TRP A 19 -4.17 -3.29 18.94
CA TRP A 19 -4.91 -2.70 20.06
C TRP A 19 -6.42 -2.82 19.84
N ALA A 20 -6.90 -2.51 18.64
CA ALA A 20 -8.33 -2.60 18.30
C ALA A 20 -8.87 -4.04 18.34
N LEU A 21 -8.05 -5.03 17.97
CA LEU A 21 -8.41 -6.45 17.96
C LEU A 21 -8.26 -7.13 19.34
N GLY A 22 -7.68 -6.45 20.34
CA GLY A 22 -7.43 -7.02 21.66
C GLY A 22 -6.27 -8.03 21.71
N GLU A 23 -5.48 -8.14 20.65
CA GLU A 23 -4.39 -9.11 20.51
C GLU A 23 -3.03 -8.49 20.83
N LEU A 24 -2.83 -8.07 22.08
CA LEU A 24 -1.61 -7.36 22.50
C LEU A 24 -0.36 -8.25 22.59
N ASN A 25 -0.53 -9.52 22.94
CA ASN A 25 0.56 -10.47 23.15
C ASN A 25 0.77 -11.44 21.98
N ALA A 26 -0.13 -11.44 21.01
CA ALA A 26 0.00 -12.25 19.81
C ALA A 26 0.80 -11.49 18.74
N ASN A 27 1.50 -12.23 17.88
CA ASN A 27 2.12 -11.67 16.69
C ASN A 27 1.36 -12.13 15.43
N PRO A 28 0.12 -11.66 15.22
CA PRO A 28 -0.66 -12.03 14.05
C PRO A 28 0.02 -11.54 12.78
N ALA A 29 -0.22 -12.25 11.68
CA ALA A 29 0.24 -11.83 10.35
C ALA A 29 -0.27 -10.42 10.04
N LYS A 30 0.55 -9.61 9.36
CA LYS A 30 0.16 -8.22 9.00
C LYS A 30 -1.08 -8.22 8.10
N GLU A 31 -1.18 -9.20 7.21
CA GLU A 31 -2.29 -9.46 6.31
C GLU A 31 -3.59 -9.71 7.08
N PHE A 32 -3.50 -10.36 8.24
CA PHE A 32 -4.67 -10.62 9.09
C PHE A 32 -5.24 -9.32 9.66
N ILE A 33 -4.38 -8.47 10.21
CA ILE A 33 -4.77 -7.17 10.76
C ILE A 33 -5.38 -6.30 9.65
N ASP A 34 -4.71 -6.22 8.51
CA ASP A 34 -5.14 -5.40 7.38
C ASP A 34 -6.49 -5.90 6.81
N GLY A 35 -6.71 -7.22 6.75
CA GLY A 35 -7.96 -7.84 6.32
C GLY A 35 -9.12 -7.65 7.31
N GLN A 36 -8.90 -7.87 8.62
CA GLN A 36 -9.96 -7.73 9.64
C GLN A 36 -10.46 -6.30 9.78
N LEU A 37 -9.54 -5.32 9.70
CA LEU A 37 -9.88 -3.91 9.85
C LEU A 37 -10.28 -3.25 8.52
N GLY A 38 -10.12 -3.95 7.39
CA GLY A 38 -10.34 -3.40 6.05
C GLY A 38 -9.40 -2.24 5.74
N TRP A 39 -8.21 -2.21 6.35
CA TRP A 39 -7.26 -1.12 6.21
C TRP A 39 -6.35 -1.35 5.02
N SER A 40 -6.30 -0.38 4.12
CA SER A 40 -5.28 -0.38 3.08
C SER A 40 -3.94 0.11 3.63
N ILE A 41 -2.84 -0.38 3.05
CA ILE A 41 -1.50 0.20 3.25
C ILE A 41 -1.47 1.66 2.81
N PHE A 42 -0.56 2.43 3.41
CA PHE A 42 -0.33 3.84 3.11
C PHE A 42 -0.05 4.08 1.63
N GLU A 43 0.79 3.24 1.01
CA GLU A 43 1.13 3.40 -0.41
C GLU A 43 -0.09 3.27 -1.32
N ALA A 44 -1.06 2.42 -0.97
CA ALA A 44 -2.28 2.28 -1.72
C ALA A 44 -3.19 3.51 -1.57
N ARG A 45 -3.21 4.15 -0.40
CA ARG A 45 -3.93 5.41 -0.18
C ARG A 45 -3.28 6.56 -0.96
N GLU A 46 -1.95 6.62 -0.92
CA GLU A 46 -1.15 7.56 -1.71
C GLU A 46 -1.43 7.38 -3.21
N ALA A 47 -1.37 6.15 -3.72
CA ALA A 47 -1.66 5.82 -5.11
C ALA A 47 -3.05 6.31 -5.55
N LYS A 48 -4.10 6.02 -4.76
CA LYS A 48 -5.46 6.51 -5.08
C LYS A 48 -5.49 8.02 -5.24
N GLY A 49 -5.03 8.74 -4.21
CA GLY A 49 -5.07 10.21 -4.22
C GLY A 49 -4.23 10.81 -5.34
N GLU A 50 -3.00 10.33 -5.52
CA GLU A 50 -2.04 10.90 -6.45
C GLU A 50 -2.43 10.65 -7.91
N LEU A 51 -2.85 9.42 -8.25
CA LEU A 51 -3.22 9.05 -9.62
C LEU A 51 -4.52 9.75 -10.06
N ILE A 52 -5.52 9.83 -9.18
CA ILE A 52 -6.77 10.55 -9.45
C ILE A 52 -6.50 12.05 -9.61
N TYR A 53 -5.66 12.63 -8.75
CA TYR A 53 -5.31 14.05 -8.84
C TYR A 53 -4.53 14.37 -10.12
N ARG A 54 -3.56 13.54 -10.50
CA ARG A 54 -2.79 13.67 -11.74
C ARG A 54 -3.69 13.59 -12.97
N ALA A 55 -4.62 12.64 -12.98
CA ALA A 55 -5.67 12.52 -14.00
C ALA A 55 -6.48 13.82 -14.13
N ARG A 56 -6.94 14.36 -13.00
CA ARG A 56 -7.69 15.61 -12.96
C ARG A 56 -6.90 16.78 -13.54
N ILE A 57 -5.63 16.97 -13.15
CA ILE A 57 -4.76 18.00 -13.72
C ILE A 57 -4.64 17.81 -15.23
N ASN A 58 -4.48 16.58 -15.70
CA ASN A 58 -4.30 16.31 -17.12
C ASN A 58 -5.49 16.75 -17.98
N GLU A 59 -6.71 16.68 -17.44
CA GLU A 59 -7.94 17.09 -18.11
C GLU A 59 -8.32 18.57 -17.96
N MET A 60 -7.73 19.28 -16.99
CA MET A 60 -7.94 20.72 -16.83
C MET A 60 -7.48 21.51 -18.06
N SER A 61 -8.12 22.66 -18.30
CA SER A 61 -7.66 23.61 -19.34
C SER A 61 -6.29 24.18 -18.99
N GLU A 62 -5.53 24.56 -20.00
CA GLU A 62 -4.18 25.11 -19.82
C GLU A 62 -4.16 26.45 -19.08
N THR A 63 -5.28 27.16 -19.08
CA THR A 63 -5.49 28.41 -18.33
C THR A 63 -5.63 28.20 -16.83
N MET A 64 -5.94 26.99 -16.37
CA MET A 64 -6.07 26.68 -14.95
C MET A 64 -4.69 26.56 -14.31
N TRP A 65 -4.49 27.29 -13.21
CA TRP A 65 -3.23 27.38 -12.46
C TRP A 65 -2.50 26.03 -12.27
N PRO A 66 -3.14 24.93 -11.83
CA PRO A 66 -2.44 23.65 -11.65
C PRO A 66 -1.86 23.08 -12.95
N LYS A 67 -2.61 23.20 -14.06
CA LYS A 67 -2.17 22.75 -15.38
C LYS A 67 -1.10 23.66 -15.94
N ALA A 68 -1.29 24.98 -15.84
CA ALA A 68 -0.32 25.98 -16.28
C ALA A 68 1.03 25.78 -15.58
N ILE A 69 1.05 25.65 -14.24
CA ILE A 69 2.26 25.38 -13.47
C ILE A 69 2.90 24.07 -13.94
N GLN A 70 2.13 22.99 -14.06
CA GLN A 70 2.68 21.70 -14.47
C GLN A 70 3.32 21.78 -15.87
N THR A 71 2.70 22.51 -16.80
CA THR A 71 3.24 22.73 -18.14
C THR A 71 4.51 23.60 -18.09
N MET A 72 4.49 24.71 -17.35
CA MET A 72 5.65 25.60 -17.20
C MET A 72 6.84 24.88 -16.55
N MET A 73 6.61 24.09 -15.50
CA MET A 73 7.67 23.31 -14.85
C MET A 73 8.29 22.30 -15.80
N LYS A 74 7.49 21.68 -16.69
CA LYS A 74 8.01 20.80 -17.76
C LYS A 74 8.86 21.58 -18.77
N ILE A 75 8.40 22.75 -19.22
CA ILE A 75 9.13 23.62 -20.16
C ILE A 75 10.45 24.08 -19.55
N ALA A 76 10.44 24.48 -18.28
CA ALA A 76 11.61 24.93 -17.54
C ALA A 76 12.54 23.79 -17.09
N ASN A 77 12.21 22.53 -17.41
CA ASN A 77 12.95 21.34 -16.99
C ASN A 77 13.21 21.27 -15.47
N ILE A 78 12.26 21.76 -14.67
CA ILE A 78 12.34 21.72 -13.21
C ILE A 78 11.86 20.34 -12.76
N PRO A 79 12.69 19.54 -12.04
CA PRO A 79 12.30 18.21 -11.62
C PRO A 79 11.20 18.29 -10.56
N ILE A 80 10.00 17.85 -10.93
CA ILE A 80 8.88 17.71 -10.00
C ILE A 80 8.89 16.27 -9.46
N LYS A 81 8.68 16.11 -8.15
CA LYS A 81 8.60 14.77 -7.52
C LYS A 81 7.34 14.00 -7.92
N LEU A 82 6.24 14.72 -8.20
CA LEU A 82 4.92 14.16 -8.47
C LEU A 82 4.90 13.23 -9.70
N PRO A 83 5.36 13.61 -10.91
CA PRO A 83 5.37 12.71 -12.06
C PRO A 83 6.19 11.44 -11.81
N THR A 84 7.34 11.55 -11.14
CA THR A 84 8.20 10.41 -10.82
C THR A 84 7.53 9.46 -9.84
N ARG A 85 6.98 9.98 -8.73
CA ARG A 85 6.28 9.16 -7.73
C ARG A 85 5.01 8.53 -8.30
N SER A 86 4.24 9.26 -9.10
CA SER A 86 3.07 8.73 -9.78
C SER A 86 3.43 7.57 -10.72
N LEU A 87 4.55 7.65 -11.45
CA LEU A 87 5.03 6.54 -12.30
C LEU A 87 5.47 5.31 -11.50
N GLU A 88 6.07 5.51 -10.32
CA GLU A 88 6.38 4.40 -9.40
C GLU A 88 5.08 3.71 -8.94
N LEU A 89 4.10 4.49 -8.51
CA LEU A 89 2.81 3.98 -8.02
C LEU A 89 2.02 3.28 -9.13
N GLU A 90 2.03 3.83 -10.36
CA GLU A 90 1.46 3.18 -11.55
C GLU A 90 2.06 1.79 -11.78
N LYS A 91 3.39 1.67 -11.69
CA LYS A 91 4.08 0.39 -11.85
C LYS A 91 3.77 -0.58 -10.71
N THR A 92 3.81 -0.11 -9.46
CA THR A 92 3.58 -0.95 -8.27
C THR A 92 2.18 -1.56 -8.29
N PHE A 93 1.16 -0.78 -8.63
CA PHE A 93 -0.24 -1.24 -8.59
C PHE A 93 -0.79 -1.68 -9.95
N GLY A 94 0.02 -1.62 -11.02
CA GLY A 94 -0.42 -1.98 -12.37
C GLY A 94 -1.46 -1.03 -12.97
N CYS A 95 -1.54 0.20 -12.48
CA CYS A 95 -2.47 1.22 -12.97
C CYS A 95 -1.97 1.81 -14.29
N LYS A 96 -2.82 1.86 -15.30
CA LYS A 96 -2.54 2.56 -16.56
C LYS A 96 -2.94 4.02 -16.50
N SER A 97 -2.22 4.86 -17.24
CA SER A 97 -2.62 6.26 -17.45
C SER A 97 -3.94 6.32 -18.22
N ILE A 98 -4.75 7.36 -17.98
CA ILE A 98 -6.01 7.61 -18.73
C ILE A 98 -5.82 7.49 -20.25
N ARG A 99 -4.67 7.93 -20.77
CA ARG A 99 -4.36 7.91 -22.22
C ARG A 99 -4.13 6.50 -22.79
N GLU A 100 -3.85 5.54 -21.92
CA GLU A 100 -3.51 4.15 -22.23
C GLU A 100 -4.66 3.18 -21.94
N MET A 101 -5.78 3.67 -21.41
CA MET A 101 -6.98 2.86 -21.20
C MET A 101 -7.61 2.43 -22.54
N PRO A 102 -8.27 1.25 -22.61
CA PRO A 102 -8.92 0.76 -23.82
C PRO A 102 -9.90 1.81 -24.36
N ARG A 103 -9.64 2.30 -25.57
CA ARG A 103 -10.40 3.37 -26.23
C ARG A 103 -11.73 2.86 -26.80
N SER A 104 -12.63 2.36 -25.96
CA SER A 104 -14.02 2.18 -26.36
C SER A 104 -14.78 3.52 -26.40
N THR A 105 -14.28 4.54 -25.71
CA THR A 105 -14.80 5.91 -25.75
C THR A 105 -13.68 6.93 -26.00
N LEU A 106 -13.96 7.94 -26.84
CA LEU A 106 -13.01 9.00 -27.24
C LEU A 106 -12.50 9.86 -26.06
N ARG A 107 -13.13 9.76 -24.88
CA ARG A 107 -12.70 10.43 -23.65
C ARG A 107 -13.18 9.60 -22.45
N VAL A 108 -12.25 9.05 -21.67
CA VAL A 108 -12.56 8.44 -20.38
C VAL A 108 -12.93 9.57 -19.43
N SER A 109 -14.09 9.48 -18.77
CA SER A 109 -14.45 10.48 -17.75
C SER A 109 -13.61 10.30 -16.49
N LEU A 110 -13.40 11.38 -15.73
CA LEU A 110 -12.71 11.30 -14.43
C LEU A 110 -13.31 10.26 -13.50
N GLY A 111 -14.64 10.11 -13.50
CA GLY A 111 -15.33 9.11 -12.69
C GLY A 111 -15.01 7.67 -13.12
N VAL A 112 -14.89 7.41 -14.42
CA VAL A 112 -14.47 6.09 -14.92
C VAL A 112 -13.01 5.81 -14.55
N ASN A 113 -12.13 6.82 -14.65
CA ASN A 113 -10.74 6.68 -14.22
C ASN A 113 -10.62 6.42 -12.71
N GLU A 114 -11.35 7.18 -11.89
CA GLU A 114 -11.38 6.98 -10.44
C GLU A 114 -11.85 5.57 -10.08
N LYS A 115 -12.93 5.09 -10.72
CA LYS A 115 -13.41 3.72 -10.53
C LYS A 115 -12.34 2.70 -10.93
N TYR A 116 -11.73 2.86 -12.11
CA TYR A 116 -10.65 1.98 -12.57
C TYR A 116 -9.47 1.94 -11.60
N VAL A 117 -8.97 3.09 -11.14
CA VAL A 117 -7.84 3.16 -10.20
C VAL A 117 -8.20 2.46 -8.89
N ASN A 118 -9.40 2.72 -8.36
CA ASN A 118 -9.87 2.10 -7.13
C ASN A 118 -9.99 0.58 -7.24
N GLU A 119 -10.57 0.07 -8.34
CA GLU A 119 -10.73 -1.36 -8.60
C GLU A 119 -9.38 -2.03 -8.84
N THR A 120 -8.48 -1.42 -9.62
CA THR A 120 -7.16 -1.98 -9.92
C THR A 120 -6.32 -2.11 -8.65
N ILE A 121 -6.26 -1.05 -7.84
CA ILE A 121 -5.54 -1.06 -6.56
C ILE A 121 -6.17 -2.09 -5.62
N LYS A 122 -7.50 -2.16 -5.54
CA LYS A 122 -8.18 -3.15 -4.70
C LYS A 122 -7.83 -4.58 -5.13
N ASN A 123 -7.95 -4.90 -6.41
CA ASN A 123 -7.65 -6.23 -6.92
C ASN A 123 -6.20 -6.62 -6.65
N LYS A 124 -5.26 -5.68 -6.78
CA LYS A 124 -3.84 -5.93 -6.46
C LYS A 124 -3.64 -6.20 -4.97
N LEU A 125 -4.28 -5.42 -4.10
CA LEU A 125 -4.22 -5.65 -2.65
C LEU A 125 -4.85 -6.98 -2.25
N ASP A 126 -5.98 -7.35 -2.85
CA ASP A 126 -6.65 -8.62 -2.60
C ASP A 126 -5.76 -9.79 -3.05
N GLN A 127 -5.08 -9.67 -4.19
CA GLN A 127 -4.08 -10.65 -4.64
C GLN A 127 -2.90 -10.75 -3.68
N ASP A 128 -2.29 -9.62 -3.31
CA ASP A 128 -1.16 -9.58 -2.37
C ASP A 128 -1.55 -10.15 -0.99
N TRP A 129 -2.80 -9.91 -0.55
CA TRP A 129 -3.34 -10.47 0.68
C TRP A 129 -3.49 -11.99 0.60
N VAL A 130 -4.06 -12.50 -0.51
CA VAL A 130 -4.21 -13.94 -0.72
C VAL A 130 -2.84 -14.62 -0.75
N GLU A 131 -1.89 -14.10 -1.53
CA GLU A 131 -0.52 -14.61 -1.62
C GLU A 131 0.18 -14.58 -0.25
N GLY A 132 0.13 -13.45 0.45
CA GLY A 132 0.74 -13.31 1.77
C GLY A 132 0.11 -14.22 2.84
N MET A 133 -1.21 -14.45 2.76
CA MET A 133 -1.92 -15.40 3.62
C MET A 133 -1.54 -16.85 3.32
N PHE A 134 -1.34 -17.22 2.05
CA PHE A 134 -0.86 -18.56 1.69
C PHE A 134 0.55 -18.81 2.22
N ASP A 135 1.46 -17.85 2.06
CA ASP A 135 2.82 -17.95 2.58
C ASP A 135 2.86 -18.06 4.11
N THR A 136 1.98 -17.32 4.80
CA THR A 136 1.89 -17.39 6.27
C THR A 136 1.14 -18.62 6.77
N LYS A 137 0.21 -19.20 6.01
CA LYS A 137 -0.44 -20.48 6.34
C LYS A 137 0.56 -21.64 6.30
N VAL A 138 1.44 -21.67 5.29
CA VAL A 138 2.57 -22.62 5.23
C VAL A 138 3.48 -22.44 6.46
N MET A 139 3.78 -21.20 6.85
CA MET A 139 4.59 -20.91 8.04
C MET A 139 3.90 -21.29 9.36
N LEU A 140 2.57 -21.14 9.45
CA LEU A 140 1.78 -21.55 10.61
C LEU A 140 1.68 -23.07 10.71
N GLU A 141 1.46 -23.77 9.59
CA GLU A 141 1.44 -25.23 9.54
C GLU A 141 2.84 -25.80 9.86
N GLU A 142 3.93 -25.23 9.33
CA GLU A 142 5.30 -25.60 9.70
C GLU A 142 5.64 -25.30 11.16
N TRP A 143 5.17 -24.18 11.72
CA TRP A 143 5.37 -23.83 13.13
C TRP A 143 4.59 -24.74 14.07
N VAL A 144 3.33 -25.05 13.73
CA VAL A 144 2.49 -26.02 14.44
C VAL A 144 3.13 -27.40 14.37
N GLN A 145 3.60 -27.84 13.20
CA GLN A 145 4.28 -29.12 13.03
C GLN A 145 5.58 -29.20 13.85
N ARG A 146 6.42 -28.15 13.85
CA ARG A 146 7.64 -28.08 14.69
C ARG A 146 7.36 -28.12 16.19
N ASN A 147 6.25 -27.54 16.65
CA ASN A 147 5.86 -27.57 18.07
C ASN A 147 5.16 -28.88 18.47
N ILE A 148 4.54 -29.58 17.52
CA ILE A 148 4.01 -30.94 17.70
C ILE A 148 5.17 -31.96 17.76
N ASP A 149 6.19 -31.79 16.92
CA ASP A 149 7.34 -32.71 16.83
C ASP A 149 8.38 -32.51 17.95
N ASN A 150 8.34 -31.37 18.66
CA ASN A 150 9.17 -31.12 19.84
C ASN A 150 8.38 -30.37 20.94
N PRO A 151 7.49 -31.07 21.68
CA PRO A 151 6.65 -30.44 22.70
C PRO A 151 7.43 -29.95 23.93
N TYR A 152 8.75 -30.24 24.01
CA TYR A 152 9.65 -29.85 25.10
C TYR A 152 10.91 -29.11 24.62
N GLY A 153 10.87 -28.46 23.44
CA GLY A 153 11.96 -27.62 22.95
C GLY A 153 12.31 -26.56 23.99
N GLN A 154 13.50 -26.69 24.57
CA GLN A 154 13.93 -26.02 25.81
C GLN A 154 13.42 -24.58 25.92
N VAL A 155 12.54 -24.36 26.92
CA VAL A 155 12.24 -23.04 27.43
C VAL A 155 13.58 -22.42 27.86
N ALA A 156 14.10 -21.50 27.07
CA ALA A 156 15.22 -20.69 27.48
C ALA A 156 14.82 -20.00 28.79
N LYS A 157 15.45 -20.41 29.89
CA LYS A 157 15.24 -19.81 31.21
C LYS A 157 15.46 -18.30 31.06
N PRO A 158 14.56 -17.44 31.56
CA PRO A 158 14.83 -16.01 31.59
C PRO A 158 16.11 -15.80 32.40
N HIS A 159 17.15 -15.23 31.76
CA HIS A 159 18.31 -14.77 32.48
C HIS A 159 17.87 -13.68 33.47
N PRO A 160 18.29 -13.74 34.75
CA PRO A 160 17.98 -12.67 35.69
C PRO A 160 18.57 -11.35 35.19
N PRO A 161 17.94 -10.21 35.52
CA PRO A 161 18.43 -8.90 35.10
C PRO A 161 19.87 -8.72 35.60
N ARG A 162 20.78 -8.38 34.69
CA ARG A 162 22.14 -7.95 35.05
C ARG A 162 22.01 -6.65 35.84
N THR A 163 22.19 -6.73 37.15
CA THR A 163 22.60 -5.59 37.96
C THR A 163 24.05 -5.25 37.61
N ASN A 164 24.24 -4.05 37.06
CA ASN A 164 25.29 -3.10 37.43
C ASN A 164 25.01 -1.78 36.72
#